data_AF-A0A848I6J2-F1
#
_entry.id   AF-A0A848I6J2-F1
#
_cell.length_a   1.000
_cell.length_b   1.000
_cell.length_c   1.000
_cell.angle_alpha   90.00
_cell.angle_beta   90.00
_cell.angle_gamma   90.00
#
_symmetry.space_group_name_H-M   'P 1'
#
loop_
_entity.id
_entity.type
_entity.pdbx_description
1 polymer ?
#
loop_
_entity_poly.entity_id
_entity_poly.type
_entity_poly.pdbx_seq_one_letter_code
_entity_poly.pdbx_strand_id
1 'polypeptide(L)'
;MKYTIIAALVLGFGFALPTLAQTGKEMSPAKMKCEDFVAVDEVYQPALVYWVAGVDHLGIRETDTMVVDTATPVALVVSECKKTPKASFKAKVRALYKSGQITLFDHH
;
A
#
# COMPACT_ATOMS: atom_id res chain seq x y z
N MET A 1 21.32 -33.61 51.73
CA MET A 1 21.54 -32.18 52.04
C MET A 1 22.76 -31.69 51.27
N LYS A 2 22.56 -30.75 50.35
CA LYS A 2 23.37 -29.54 50.09
C LYS A 2 23.22 -29.14 48.63
N TYR A 3 22.39 -28.12 48.46
CA TYR A 3 22.28 -27.30 47.27
C TYR A 3 23.62 -26.62 47.01
N THR A 4 24.23 -26.90 45.87
CA THR A 4 25.28 -26.04 45.31
C THR A 4 24.74 -25.40 44.05
N ILE A 5 24.16 -24.23 44.28
CA ILE A 5 23.93 -23.17 43.29
C ILE A 5 25.31 -22.80 42.74
N ILE A 6 25.53 -22.96 41.44
CA ILE A 6 26.54 -22.16 40.72
C ILE A 6 25.89 -21.67 39.42
N ALA A 7 25.64 -20.37 39.43
CA ALA A 7 25.15 -19.57 38.33
C ALA A 7 26.08 -19.69 37.11
N ALA A 8 25.54 -20.17 36.00
CA ALA A 8 26.19 -20.06 34.70
C ALA A 8 25.63 -18.81 34.00
N LEU A 9 26.50 -17.81 33.89
CA LEU A 9 26.33 -16.54 33.19
C LEU A 9 25.63 -16.71 31.84
N VAL A 10 24.42 -16.17 31.73
CA VAL A 10 23.79 -15.86 30.45
C VAL A 10 24.57 -14.69 29.84
N LEU A 11 25.59 -15.00 29.05
CA LEU A 11 26.25 -14.04 28.16
C LEU A 11 25.23 -13.65 27.08
N GLY A 12 24.44 -12.63 27.39
CA GLY A 12 23.59 -11.94 26.44
C GLY A 12 24.45 -11.24 25.38
N PHE A 13 24.85 -11.99 24.37
CA PHE A 13 25.37 -11.40 23.14
C PHE A 13 24.16 -10.91 22.34
N GLY A 14 23.75 -9.67 22.63
CA GLY A 14 22.81 -8.95 21.79
C GLY A 14 23.45 -8.69 20.43
N PHE A 15 23.35 -9.67 19.53
CA PHE A 15 23.57 -9.43 18.11
C PHE A 15 22.48 -8.45 17.66
N ALA A 16 22.80 -7.16 17.67
CA ALA A 16 22.09 -6.19 16.87
C ALA A 16 22.30 -6.62 15.41
N LEU A 17 21.35 -7.41 14.88
CA LEU A 17 21.31 -7.70 13.46
C LEU A 17 21.24 -6.36 12.75
N PRO A 18 22.20 -6.03 11.87
CA PRO A 18 22.04 -4.86 11.03
C PRO A 18 20.79 -5.15 10.20
N THR A 19 19.74 -4.36 10.42
CA THR A 19 18.61 -4.31 9.50
C THR A 19 19.19 -3.85 8.17
N LEU A 20 19.43 -4.80 7.26
CA LEU A 20 19.75 -4.50 5.87
C LEU A 20 18.63 -3.58 5.40
N ALA A 21 18.95 -2.31 5.21
CA ALA A 21 18.04 -1.36 4.57
C ALA A 21 17.71 -1.96 3.22
N GLN A 22 16.49 -2.47 3.05
CA GLN A 22 16.01 -2.94 1.77
C GLN A 22 16.01 -1.73 0.85
N THR A 23 16.97 -1.66 -0.07
CA THR A 23 16.93 -0.71 -1.17
C THR A 23 15.57 -0.87 -1.85
N GLY A 24 14.75 0.17 -1.79
CA GLY A 24 13.40 0.14 -2.33
C GLY A 24 13.44 -0.37 -3.76
N LYS A 25 12.66 -1.42 -4.05
CA LYS A 25 12.54 -1.93 -5.41
C LYS A 25 11.97 -0.81 -6.27
N GLU A 26 12.63 -0.47 -7.39
CA GLU A 26 12.06 0.48 -8.34
C GLU A 26 10.76 -0.12 -8.90
N MET A 27 9.66 0.62 -8.77
CA MET A 27 8.34 0.20 -9.23
C MET A 27 7.80 1.26 -10.18
N SER A 28 7.23 0.81 -11.30
CA SER A 28 6.52 1.68 -12.24
C SER A 28 5.02 1.47 -12.08
N PRO A 29 4.29 2.39 -11.42
CA PRO A 29 2.83 2.28 -11.26
C PRO A 29 2.09 2.15 -12.59
N ALA A 30 2.65 2.72 -13.67
CA ALA A 30 2.13 2.60 -15.03
C ALA A 30 2.11 1.17 -15.57
N LYS A 31 3.06 0.32 -15.15
CA LYS A 31 3.21 -1.07 -15.60
C LYS A 31 2.75 -2.09 -14.55
N MET A 32 2.31 -1.62 -13.39
CA MET A 32 1.95 -2.42 -12.23
C MET A 32 0.72 -3.31 -12.50
N LYS A 33 0.79 -4.57 -12.07
CA LYS A 33 -0.36 -5.47 -11.99
C LYS A 33 -1.06 -5.32 -10.64
N CYS A 34 -2.29 -5.82 -10.55
CA CYS A 34 -3.03 -5.82 -9.30
C CYS A 34 -2.33 -6.61 -8.17
N GLU A 35 -1.64 -7.70 -8.49
CA GLU A 35 -0.83 -8.45 -7.51
C GLU A 35 0.35 -7.64 -6.97
N ASP A 36 1.00 -6.86 -7.83
CA ASP A 36 2.10 -5.97 -7.42
C ASP A 36 1.57 -4.88 -6.47
N PHE A 37 0.41 -4.29 -6.78
CA PHE A 37 -0.24 -3.28 -5.92
C PHE A 37 -0.60 -3.82 -4.54
N VAL A 38 -1.20 -5.02 -4.49
CA VAL A 38 -1.63 -5.64 -3.23
C VAL A 38 -0.42 -6.00 -2.35
N ALA A 39 0.75 -6.24 -2.95
CA ALA A 39 1.99 -6.53 -2.23
C ALA A 39 2.69 -5.26 -1.69
N VAL A 40 2.25 -4.06 -2.07
CA VAL A 40 2.76 -2.80 -1.49
C VAL A 40 2.21 -2.63 -0.09
N ASP A 41 3.05 -2.11 0.82
CA ASP A 41 2.65 -1.74 2.17
C ASP A 41 1.39 -0.88 2.13
N GLU A 42 0.43 -1.19 3.00
CA GLU A 42 -0.87 -0.55 3.07
C GLU A 42 -0.77 0.97 3.20
N VAL A 43 0.28 1.49 3.84
CA VAL A 43 0.50 2.94 3.99
C VAL A 43 0.80 3.65 2.66
N TYR A 44 1.30 2.93 1.65
CA TYR A 44 1.62 3.49 0.33
C TYR A 44 0.53 3.22 -0.72
N GLN A 45 -0.43 2.34 -0.43
CA GLN A 45 -1.52 2.03 -1.35
C GLN A 45 -2.37 3.25 -1.73
N PRO A 46 -2.76 4.15 -0.80
CA PRO A 46 -3.50 5.36 -1.15
C PRO A 46 -2.74 6.20 -2.18
N ALA A 47 -1.43 6.40 -1.99
CA ALA A 47 -0.62 7.20 -2.90
C ALA A 47 -0.65 6.65 -4.34
N LEU A 48 -0.63 5.32 -4.51
CA LEU A 48 -0.71 4.70 -5.84
C LEU A 48 -2.09 4.85 -6.48
N VAL A 49 -3.16 4.77 -5.69
CA VAL A 49 -4.54 4.99 -6.19
C VAL A 49 -4.71 6.44 -6.64
N TYR A 50 -4.28 7.40 -5.82
CA TYR A 50 -4.33 8.83 -6.15
C TYR A 50 -3.38 9.21 -7.29
N TRP A 51 -2.24 8.53 -7.44
CA TRP A 51 -1.35 8.71 -8.57
C TRP A 51 -2.08 8.43 -9.90
N VAL A 52 -2.88 7.35 -9.97
CA VAL A 52 -3.65 7.02 -11.18
C VAL A 52 -4.59 8.16 -11.54
N ALA A 53 -5.29 8.71 -10.57
CA ALA A 53 -6.15 9.86 -10.80
C ALA A 53 -5.38 11.08 -11.32
N GLY A 54 -4.22 11.36 -10.73
CA GLY A 54 -3.28 12.42 -11.13
C GLY A 54 -2.87 12.33 -12.59
N VAL A 55 -2.29 11.19 -13.00
CA VAL A 55 -1.73 11.03 -14.34
C VAL A 55 -2.77 10.83 -15.44
N ASP A 56 -3.97 10.36 -15.10
CA ASP A 56 -5.07 10.19 -16.06
C ASP A 56 -6.03 11.37 -16.08
N HIS A 57 -5.78 12.42 -15.28
CA HIS A 57 -6.69 13.54 -15.11
C HIS A 57 -8.12 13.08 -14.84
N LEU A 58 -8.30 12.13 -13.90
CA LEU A 58 -9.61 11.58 -13.53
C LEU A 58 -10.42 12.61 -12.73
N GLY A 59 -10.79 13.72 -13.36
CA GLY A 59 -11.65 14.76 -12.79
C GLY A 59 -10.97 15.78 -11.89
N ILE A 60 -9.65 15.69 -11.66
CA ILE A 60 -8.94 16.57 -10.71
C ILE A 60 -9.02 18.05 -11.12
N ARG A 61 -9.47 18.89 -10.20
CA ARG A 61 -9.49 20.35 -10.28
C ARG A 61 -8.76 20.95 -9.08
N GLU A 62 -8.19 22.14 -9.25
CA GLU A 62 -7.55 22.87 -8.13
C GLU A 62 -8.52 23.20 -6.99
N THR A 63 -9.82 23.24 -7.29
CA THR A 63 -10.89 23.54 -6.33
C THR A 63 -11.45 22.30 -5.64
N ASP A 64 -10.98 21.10 -5.99
CA ASP A 64 -11.50 19.86 -5.39
C ASP A 64 -11.09 19.77 -3.93
N THR A 65 -12.02 19.35 -3.08
CA THR A 65 -11.75 19.08 -1.68
C THR A 65 -11.43 17.59 -1.51
N MET A 66 -10.30 17.29 -0.85
CA MET A 66 -9.96 15.92 -0.49
C MET A 66 -10.63 15.58 0.84
N VAL A 67 -11.49 14.56 0.83
CA VAL A 67 -12.03 13.98 2.06
C VAL A 67 -10.97 13.04 2.64
N VAL A 68 -10.64 13.20 3.92
CA VAL A 68 -9.62 12.38 4.61
C VAL A 68 -10.04 10.91 4.76
N ASP A 69 -11.31 10.58 4.49
CA ASP A 69 -11.79 9.19 4.35
C ASP A 69 -11.38 8.58 3.00
N THR A 70 -10.08 8.37 2.87
CA THR A 70 -9.46 7.69 1.74
C THR A 70 -9.43 6.16 1.92
N ALA A 71 -9.82 5.67 3.10
CA ALA A 71 -9.74 4.25 3.46
C ALA A 71 -10.72 3.40 2.65
N THR A 72 -11.96 3.87 2.49
CA THR A 72 -13.02 3.10 1.81
C THR A 72 -12.75 2.89 0.32
N PRO A 73 -12.37 3.92 -0.48
CA PRO A 73 -12.01 3.73 -1.89
C PRO A 73 -10.80 2.81 -2.09
N VAL A 74 -9.76 2.94 -1.25
CA VAL A 74 -8.54 2.16 -1.37
C VAL A 74 -8.79 0.69 -1.02
N ALA A 75 -9.52 0.42 0.06
CA ALA A 75 -9.89 -0.95 0.45
C ALA A 75 -10.70 -1.67 -0.65
N LEU A 76 -11.60 -0.95 -1.34
CA LEU A 76 -12.33 -1.52 -2.47
C LEU A 76 -11.40 -1.88 -3.62
N VAL A 77 -10.46 -0.99 -3.99
CA VAL A 77 -9.46 -1.27 -5.03
C VAL A 77 -8.60 -2.49 -4.67
N VAL A 78 -8.15 -2.60 -3.41
CA VAL A 78 -7.42 -3.78 -2.90
C VAL A 78 -8.25 -5.04 -3.05
N SER A 79 -9.52 -5.02 -2.63
CA SER A 79 -10.41 -6.18 -2.71
C SER A 79 -10.63 -6.64 -4.16
N GLU A 80 -10.79 -5.71 -5.09
CA GLU A 80 -10.99 -5.98 -6.51
C GLU A 80 -9.70 -6.46 -7.17
N CYS A 81 -8.54 -5.92 -6.78
CA CYS A 81 -7.25 -6.38 -7.27
C CYS A 81 -6.91 -7.79 -6.78
N LYS A 82 -7.29 -8.18 -5.56
CA LYS A 82 -7.17 -9.57 -5.08
C LYS A 82 -7.97 -10.55 -5.95
N LYS A 83 -9.12 -10.15 -6.49
CA LYS A 83 -9.94 -10.97 -7.39
C LYS A 83 -9.34 -11.10 -8.79
N THR A 84 -8.62 -10.08 -9.27
CA THR A 84 -8.04 -10.04 -10.62
C THR A 84 -6.53 -9.74 -10.59
N PRO A 85 -5.68 -10.61 -10.02
CA PRO A 85 -4.28 -10.30 -9.73
C PRO A 85 -3.46 -9.92 -10.97
N LYS A 86 -3.76 -10.53 -12.12
CA LYS A 86 -3.03 -10.31 -13.38
C LYS A 86 -3.46 -9.05 -14.15
N ALA A 87 -4.55 -8.40 -13.74
CA ALA A 87 -5.06 -7.21 -14.40
C ALA A 87 -4.12 -6.00 -14.19
N SER A 88 -4.16 -5.04 -15.12
CA SER A 88 -3.47 -3.76 -14.93
C SER A 88 -4.11 -3.00 -13.76
N PHE A 89 -3.27 -2.60 -12.81
CA PHE A 89 -3.69 -1.80 -11.65
C PHE A 89 -4.36 -0.49 -12.10
N LYS A 90 -3.69 0.27 -12.96
CA LYS A 90 -4.19 1.54 -13.50
C LYS A 90 -5.53 1.39 -14.19
N ALA A 91 -5.68 0.37 -15.04
CA ALA A 91 -6.94 0.11 -15.74
C ALA A 91 -8.08 -0.24 -14.76
N LYS A 92 -7.77 -1.01 -13.70
CA LYS A 92 -8.74 -1.37 -12.66
C LYS A 92 -9.23 -0.13 -11.90
N VAL A 93 -8.34 0.71 -11.40
CA VAL A 93 -8.70 1.95 -10.68
C VAL A 93 -9.58 2.83 -11.57
N ARG A 94 -9.18 3.03 -12.84
CA ARG A 94 -9.95 3.81 -13.80
C ARG A 94 -11.35 3.24 -14.04
N ALA A 95 -11.47 1.92 -14.16
CA ALA A 95 -12.76 1.26 -14.38
C ALA A 95 -13.70 1.46 -13.18
N LEU A 96 -13.19 1.27 -11.96
CA LEU A 96 -13.96 1.47 -10.73
C LEU A 96 -14.43 2.93 -10.61
N TYR A 97 -13.55 3.89 -10.87
CA TYR A 97 -13.87 5.32 -10.86
C TYR A 97 -14.97 5.67 -11.88
N LYS A 98 -14.80 5.25 -13.14
CA LYS A 98 -15.77 5.52 -14.20
C LYS A 98 -17.14 4.87 -13.97
N SER A 99 -17.18 3.75 -13.25
CA SER A 99 -18.42 3.08 -12.84
C SER A 99 -19.08 3.68 -11.59
N GLY A 100 -18.46 4.67 -10.94
CA GLY A 100 -18.94 5.27 -9.69
C GLY A 100 -18.80 4.37 -8.46
N GLN A 101 -18.04 3.27 -8.56
CA GLN A 101 -17.80 2.36 -7.42
C GLN A 101 -16.78 2.93 -6.43
N ILE A 102 -15.89 3.81 -6.91
CA ILE A 102 -15.02 4.62 -6.06
C ILE A 102 -15.21 6.09 -6.42
N THR A 103 -15.21 6.93 -5.39
CA THR A 103 -15.12 8.37 -5.51
C THR A 103 -13.78 8.79 -4.91
N LEU A 104 -12.95 9.47 -5.70
CA LEU A 104 -11.61 9.91 -5.27
C LEU A 104 -11.59 11.40 -4.89
N PHE A 105 -12.49 12.19 -5.46
CA PHE A 105 -12.58 13.63 -5.27
C PHE A 105 -14.04 14.05 -5.13
N ASP A 106 -14.26 15.12 -4.37
CA ASP A 106 -15.55 15.78 -4.30
C ASP A 106 -15.53 17.05 -5.16
N HIS A 107 -16.52 17.16 -6.03
CA HIS A 107 -16.69 18.27 -6.96
C HIS A 107 -17.89 19.11 -6.48
N HIS A 108 -17.70 19.84 -5.39
CA HIS A 108 -18.66 20.84 -4.90
C HIS A 108 -18.46 22.20 -5.59
#